data_AF-A0A916I233-F1
#
_entry.id   AF-A0A916I233-F1
#
_cell.length_a   1.000
_cell.length_b   1.000
_cell.length_c   1.000
_cell.angle_alpha   90.00
_cell.angle_beta   90.00
_cell.angle_gamma   90.00
#
_symmetry.space_group_name_H-M   'P 1'
#
loop_
_entity.id
_entity.type
_entity.pdbx_description
1 polymer ?
#
loop_
_entity_poly.entity_id
_entity_poly.type
_entity_poly.pdbx_seq_one_letter_code
_entity_poly.pdbx_strand_id
1 'polypeptide(L)'
;MKQYRKSALFATLFLAIVSIGIFGFIETSKQESLLTTSTSTAEKFIPDPTRQAMQKNLQNQWLLGKLCNPPCWAGIIPGKTTANEALELLNNLPEVTNVKRYEGNTYGEFDWDWVNVENSGGRLFFDVSNPDEIVETILPSFTGYFDSNMSIGEIIKVYGEPTHIRVTKHGPTDNIHGYEIPVAYEVEFIWLSQGFAGDSGVDEKNTQLNYKMPMYSLAFFPPTLDGYLNYRGNAGRTLQSWHGVDDVLNYLAP
;
A
#
# COMPACT_ATOMS: atom_id res chain seq x y z
N MET A 1 27.64 1.36 22.86
CA MET A 1 26.28 1.90 23.11
C MET A 1 26.34 3.41 23.09
N LYS A 2 26.01 4.04 21.95
CA LYS A 2 25.93 5.51 21.84
C LYS A 2 24.45 5.90 21.88
N GLN A 3 24.09 6.64 22.92
CA GLN A 3 22.76 7.09 23.25
C GLN A 3 22.53 8.45 22.56
N TYR A 4 21.69 8.49 21.52
CA TYR A 4 21.25 9.75 20.92
C TYR A 4 19.93 10.17 21.56
N ARG A 5 20.02 11.14 22.48
CA ARG A 5 18.90 12.00 22.88
C ARG A 5 18.82 13.16 21.89
N LYS A 6 17.67 13.35 21.25
CA LYS A 6 17.24 14.67 20.79
C LYS A 6 15.82 14.90 21.26
N SER A 7 15.72 15.78 22.25
CA SER A 7 14.49 16.37 22.75
C SER A 7 14.06 17.48 21.79
N ALA A 8 12.81 17.45 21.35
CA ALA A 8 12.16 18.61 20.74
C ALA A 8 11.02 19.05 21.66
N LEU A 9 11.28 20.13 22.39
CA LEU A 9 10.24 21.04 22.89
C LEU A 9 9.55 21.67 21.69
N PHE A 10 8.22 21.69 21.63
CA PHE A 10 7.51 22.79 21.00
C PHE A 10 6.29 23.20 21.80
N ALA A 11 6.16 24.51 21.91
CA ALA A 11 5.38 25.24 22.87
C ALA A 11 3.90 25.30 22.50
N THR A 12 3.12 25.32 23.57
CA THR A 12 1.69 25.61 23.64
C THR A 12 1.38 27.01 23.08
N LEU A 13 0.40 27.13 22.18
CA LEU A 13 -0.25 28.41 21.90
C LEU A 13 -1.77 28.23 21.99
N PHE A 14 -2.33 28.84 23.03
CA PHE A 14 -3.75 29.08 23.22
C PHE A 14 -4.23 30.12 22.19
N LEU A 15 -5.35 29.85 21.54
CA LEU A 15 -6.27 30.90 21.12
C LEU A 15 -7.71 30.42 21.29
N ALA A 16 -8.45 31.18 22.07
CA ALA A 16 -9.86 31.02 22.34
C ALA A 16 -10.62 32.23 21.77
N ILE A 17 -11.94 32.03 21.61
CA ILE A 17 -13.02 33.01 21.41
C ILE A 17 -13.03 33.57 19.96
N VAL A 18 -14.13 33.55 19.19
CA VAL A 18 -15.46 34.10 19.46
C VAL A 18 -16.53 33.41 18.61
N SER A 19 -17.61 32.98 19.26
CA SER A 19 -18.89 32.63 18.64
C SER A 19 -19.72 33.90 18.40
N ILE A 20 -20.18 34.11 17.16
CA ILE A 20 -21.33 34.99 16.86
C ILE A 20 -22.24 34.24 15.90
N GLY A 21 -23.47 34.03 16.36
CA GLY A 21 -24.53 33.38 15.61
C GLY A 21 -25.14 34.29 14.55
N ILE A 22 -25.67 33.67 13.50
CA ILE A 22 -26.71 34.23 12.65
C ILE A 22 -27.76 33.15 12.48
N PHE A 23 -28.93 33.38 13.09
CA PHE A 23 -30.18 32.68 12.82
C PHE A 23 -30.64 33.10 11.41
N GLY A 24 -30.50 32.20 10.44
CA GLY A 24 -31.10 32.35 9.12
C GLY A 24 -32.31 31.41 9.00
N PHE A 25 -33.48 32.01 8.83
CA PHE A 25 -34.71 31.35 8.40
C PHE A 25 -34.44 30.48 7.15
N ILE A 26 -34.76 29.19 7.22
CA ILE A 26 -34.85 28.33 6.01
C ILE A 26 -36.33 28.05 5.77
N GLU A 27 -36.82 28.62 4.66
CA GLU A 27 -38.12 28.31 4.07
C GLU A 27 -38.15 26.84 3.65
N THR A 28 -39.09 26.09 4.23
CA THR A 28 -39.35 24.70 3.90
C THR A 28 -40.09 24.62 2.56
N SER A 29 -39.37 24.67 1.43
CA SER A 29 -39.97 24.36 0.13
C SER A 29 -40.16 22.85 -0.02
N LYS A 30 -41.42 22.43 0.00
CA LYS A 30 -41.85 21.05 -0.20
C LYS A 30 -41.65 20.68 -1.68
N GLN A 31 -40.46 20.18 -2.01
CA GLN A 31 -40.15 19.73 -3.37
C GLN A 31 -40.62 18.28 -3.53
N GLU A 32 -41.71 18.08 -4.26
CA GLU A 32 -42.17 16.76 -4.69
C GLU A 32 -41.15 16.19 -5.68
N SER A 33 -40.27 15.30 -5.20
CA SER A 33 -39.38 14.55 -6.08
C SER A 33 -40.18 13.44 -6.76
N LEU A 34 -40.35 13.56 -8.08
CA LEU A 34 -40.78 12.46 -8.94
C LEU A 34 -39.71 11.36 -8.88
N LEU A 35 -39.98 10.35 -8.04
CA LEU A 35 -39.16 9.16 -7.89
C LEU A 35 -39.24 8.37 -9.19
N THR A 36 -38.32 8.65 -10.11
CA THR A 36 -38.20 7.91 -11.35
C THR A 36 -37.33 6.70 -11.05
N THR A 37 -37.96 5.58 -10.70
CA THR A 37 -37.29 4.30 -10.48
C THR A 37 -36.70 3.83 -11.80
N SER A 38 -35.46 4.23 -12.10
CA SER A 38 -34.70 3.64 -13.19
C SER A 38 -34.27 2.25 -12.73
N THR A 39 -34.96 1.23 -13.23
CA THR A 39 -34.54 -0.16 -13.10
C THR A 39 -33.24 -0.32 -13.86
N SER A 40 -32.11 -0.08 -13.18
CA SER A 40 -30.78 -0.39 -13.67
C SER A 40 -30.69 -1.92 -13.74
N THR A 41 -30.87 -2.45 -14.94
CA THR A 41 -30.53 -3.83 -15.24
C THR A 41 -29.04 -3.95 -15.00
N ALA A 42 -28.64 -4.57 -13.88
CA ALA A 42 -27.26 -4.87 -13.56
C ALA A 42 -26.70 -5.82 -14.64
N GLU A 43 -26.19 -5.24 -15.71
CA GLU A 43 -25.53 -5.96 -16.78
C GLU A 43 -24.27 -6.58 -16.17
N LYS A 44 -24.25 -7.91 -16.19
CA LYS A 44 -23.17 -8.71 -15.65
C LYS A 44 -21.89 -8.30 -16.38
N PHE A 45 -21.03 -7.54 -15.71
CA PHE A 45 -19.74 -7.13 -16.25
C PHE A 45 -18.92 -8.37 -16.59
N ILE A 46 -18.80 -8.67 -17.89
CA ILE A 46 -17.86 -9.68 -18.39
C ILE A 46 -16.59 -8.91 -18.75
N PRO A 47 -15.49 -9.06 -17.99
CA PRO A 47 -14.24 -8.38 -18.33
C PRO A 47 -13.74 -8.85 -19.69
N ASP A 48 -13.33 -7.90 -20.54
CA ASP A 48 -12.73 -8.15 -21.85
C ASP A 48 -11.45 -9.01 -21.69
N PRO A 49 -11.33 -10.17 -22.36
CA PRO A 49 -10.16 -11.04 -22.25
C PRO A 49 -8.84 -10.36 -22.68
N THR A 50 -8.90 -9.37 -23.58
CA THR A 50 -7.72 -8.57 -23.98
C THR A 50 -7.23 -7.70 -22.82
N ARG A 51 -8.17 -7.21 -21.99
CA ARG A 51 -7.92 -6.37 -20.81
C ARG A 51 -7.24 -7.16 -19.69
N GLN A 52 -7.73 -8.37 -19.39
CA GLN A 52 -7.09 -9.25 -18.41
C GLN A 52 -5.67 -9.65 -18.82
N ALA A 53 -5.42 -9.86 -20.12
CA ALA A 53 -4.10 -10.21 -20.62
C ALA A 53 -3.06 -9.08 -20.46
N MET A 54 -3.47 -7.82 -20.71
CA MET A 54 -2.59 -6.66 -20.59
C MET A 54 -2.23 -6.36 -19.12
N GLN A 55 -3.23 -6.39 -18.23
CA GLN A 55 -3.00 -6.09 -16.81
C GLN A 55 -2.26 -7.21 -16.06
N LYS A 56 -2.52 -8.48 -16.41
CA LYS A 56 -1.72 -9.63 -15.91
C LYS A 56 -0.26 -9.55 -16.32
N ASN A 57 0.05 -8.86 -17.42
CA ASN A 57 1.42 -8.63 -17.86
C ASN A 57 2.13 -7.66 -16.89
N LEU A 58 1.52 -6.52 -16.55
CA LEU A 58 2.15 -5.52 -15.69
C LEU A 58 2.46 -6.05 -14.28
N GLN A 59 1.52 -6.79 -13.68
CA GLN A 59 1.71 -7.40 -12.37
C GLN A 59 2.92 -8.34 -12.30
N ASN A 60 3.26 -9.02 -13.40
CA ASN A 60 4.39 -9.95 -13.45
C ASN A 60 5.64 -9.34 -14.11
N GLN A 61 5.53 -8.17 -14.76
CA GLN A 61 6.65 -7.55 -15.47
C GLN A 61 7.78 -7.12 -14.53
N TRP A 62 7.45 -6.69 -13.31
CA TRP A 62 8.48 -6.40 -12.30
C TRP A 62 9.22 -7.68 -11.89
N LEU A 63 8.50 -8.81 -11.73
CA LEU A 63 9.13 -10.10 -11.42
C LEU A 63 10.02 -10.60 -12.58
N LEU A 64 9.66 -10.28 -13.81
CA LEU A 64 10.44 -10.65 -15.00
C LEU A 64 11.51 -9.62 -15.39
N GLY A 65 11.66 -8.52 -14.63
CA GLY A 65 12.62 -7.45 -14.90
C GLY A 65 12.41 -6.72 -16.24
N LYS A 66 11.21 -6.80 -16.84
CA LYS A 66 10.94 -6.28 -18.18
C LYS A 66 10.86 -4.76 -18.26
N LEU A 67 10.41 -4.11 -17.18
CA LEU A 67 10.42 -2.64 -17.06
C LEU A 67 11.69 -2.18 -16.33
N CYS A 68 11.91 -2.75 -15.14
CA CYS A 68 13.12 -2.63 -14.36
C CYS A 68 13.07 -3.62 -13.19
N ASN A 69 14.20 -3.77 -12.48
CA ASN A 69 14.31 -4.61 -11.28
C ASN A 69 14.12 -3.76 -10.01
N PRO A 70 13.60 -4.33 -8.91
CA PRO A 70 13.57 -3.66 -7.62
C PRO A 70 14.93 -3.03 -7.26
N PRO A 71 14.95 -1.82 -6.66
CA PRO A 71 13.81 -1.11 -6.06
C PRO A 71 12.96 -0.33 -7.08
N CYS A 72 13.26 -0.43 -8.37
CA CYS A 72 12.54 0.27 -9.40
C CYS A 72 11.18 -0.38 -9.69
N TRP A 73 10.15 0.45 -9.83
CA TRP A 73 8.83 0.06 -10.32
C TRP A 73 8.45 0.96 -11.50
N ALA A 74 8.30 0.36 -12.70
CA ALA A 74 7.93 1.07 -13.92
C ALA A 74 8.80 2.32 -14.24
N GLY A 75 10.09 2.28 -13.90
CA GLY A 75 11.03 3.39 -14.08
C GLY A 75 11.13 4.34 -12.88
N ILE A 76 10.21 4.27 -11.92
CA ILE A 76 10.22 5.07 -10.69
C ILE A 76 11.11 4.38 -9.66
N ILE A 77 12.11 5.10 -9.15
CA ILE A 77 13.11 4.58 -8.21
C ILE A 77 13.02 5.37 -6.88
N PRO A 78 12.57 4.73 -5.78
CA PRO A 78 12.55 5.37 -4.48
C PRO A 78 13.94 5.89 -4.05
N GLY A 79 13.98 7.08 -3.48
CA GLY A 79 15.19 7.79 -3.07
C GLY A 79 15.96 8.44 -4.22
N LYS A 80 15.44 8.41 -5.46
CA LYS A 80 16.07 9.02 -6.64
C LYS A 80 15.11 9.79 -7.52
N THR A 81 13.94 9.24 -7.82
CA THR A 81 12.94 9.87 -8.69
C THR A 81 12.21 10.97 -7.95
N THR A 82 12.09 12.13 -8.57
CA THR A 82 11.30 13.27 -8.05
C THR A 82 9.80 13.04 -8.25
N ALA A 83 8.94 13.74 -7.50
CA ALA A 83 7.50 13.67 -7.67
C ALA A 83 7.04 14.05 -9.09
N ASN A 84 7.68 15.05 -9.71
CA ASN A 84 7.35 15.47 -11.08
C ASN A 84 7.73 14.41 -12.11
N GLU A 85 8.93 13.83 -12.02
CA GLU A 85 9.33 12.71 -12.88
C GLU A 85 8.41 11.49 -12.70
N ALA A 86 8.02 11.18 -11.45
CA ALA A 86 7.09 10.09 -11.16
C ALA A 86 5.71 10.32 -11.79
N LEU A 87 5.20 11.55 -11.75
CA LEU A 87 3.95 11.92 -12.41
C LEU A 87 4.03 11.74 -13.93
N GLU A 88 5.13 12.16 -14.56
CA GLU A 88 5.35 11.95 -15.99
C GLU A 88 5.42 10.46 -16.34
N LEU A 89 6.14 9.67 -15.55
CA LEU A 89 6.24 8.22 -15.75
C LEU A 89 4.86 7.56 -15.61
N LEU A 90 4.09 7.87 -14.57
CA LEU A 90 2.74 7.35 -14.37
C LEU A 90 1.79 7.70 -15.53
N ASN A 91 1.80 8.96 -15.99
CA ASN A 91 0.95 9.38 -17.10
C ASN A 91 1.32 8.75 -18.45
N ASN A 92 2.55 8.26 -18.59
CA ASN A 92 3.01 7.57 -19.79
C ASN A 92 2.77 6.05 -19.75
N LEU A 93 2.29 5.49 -18.63
CA LEU A 93 1.96 4.07 -18.54
C LEU A 93 0.56 3.81 -19.13
N PRO A 94 0.43 2.98 -20.18
CA PRO A 94 -0.86 2.74 -20.84
C PRO A 94 -1.87 2.01 -19.94
N GLU A 95 -1.43 1.39 -18.84
CA GLU A 95 -2.28 0.72 -17.86
C GLU A 95 -2.77 1.64 -16.73
N VAL A 96 -2.25 2.87 -16.62
CA VAL A 96 -2.55 3.81 -15.54
C VAL A 96 -3.53 4.88 -16.01
N THR A 97 -4.48 5.27 -15.16
CA THR A 97 -5.41 6.38 -15.37
C THR A 97 -5.67 7.13 -14.06
N ASN A 98 -6.34 8.28 -14.14
CA ASN A 98 -6.80 9.05 -12.99
C ASN A 98 -5.72 9.36 -11.95
N VAL A 99 -4.50 9.72 -12.39
CA VAL A 99 -3.43 10.10 -11.47
C VAL A 99 -3.82 11.37 -10.73
N LYS A 100 -3.92 11.32 -9.40
CA LYS A 100 -4.31 12.43 -8.52
C LYS A 100 -3.17 12.73 -7.56
N ARG A 101 -2.82 14.00 -7.43
CA ARG A 101 -1.86 14.49 -6.45
C ARG A 101 -2.58 14.95 -5.20
N TYR A 102 -2.07 14.55 -4.04
CA TYR A 102 -2.48 15.02 -2.74
C TYR A 102 -1.27 15.55 -1.98
N GLU A 103 -1.47 16.62 -1.22
CA GLU A 103 -0.41 17.24 -0.42
C GLU A 103 -0.87 17.33 1.02
N GLY A 104 -0.09 16.72 1.91
CA GLY A 104 -0.21 16.89 3.35
C GLY A 104 0.89 17.81 3.90
N ASN A 105 0.89 17.99 5.22
CA ASN A 105 1.89 18.85 5.88
C ASN A 105 3.30 18.25 5.89
N THR A 106 3.42 16.92 5.83
CA THR A 106 4.70 16.21 6.02
C THR A 106 5.03 15.24 4.89
N TYR A 107 4.07 14.92 4.04
CA TYR A 107 4.27 14.08 2.86
C TYR A 107 3.28 14.47 1.78
N GLY A 108 3.64 14.18 0.54
CA GLY A 108 2.76 14.21 -0.61
C GLY A 108 2.51 12.79 -1.11
N GLU A 109 1.43 12.63 -1.86
CA GLU A 109 0.97 11.34 -2.35
C GLU A 109 0.48 11.49 -3.79
N PHE A 110 0.77 10.50 -4.64
CA PHE A 110 0.00 10.29 -5.83
C PHE A 110 -0.80 9.00 -5.70
N ASP A 111 -2.10 9.10 -5.96
CA ASP A 111 -2.96 7.94 -6.19
C ASP A 111 -3.16 7.78 -7.69
N TRP A 112 -3.29 6.54 -8.14
CA TRP A 112 -3.73 6.25 -9.49
C TRP A 112 -4.67 5.06 -9.51
N ASP A 113 -5.37 4.95 -10.63
CA ASP A 113 -6.23 3.83 -10.97
C ASP A 113 -5.59 2.99 -12.09
N TRP A 114 -5.92 1.70 -12.12
CA TRP A 114 -5.72 0.91 -13.33
C TRP A 114 -6.80 1.27 -14.35
N VAL A 115 -6.44 1.24 -15.62
CA VAL A 115 -7.38 1.49 -16.72
C VAL A 115 -8.59 0.55 -16.62
N ASN A 116 -9.78 1.14 -16.52
CA ASN A 116 -11.09 0.49 -16.30
C ASN A 116 -11.30 -0.15 -14.92
N VAL A 117 -10.54 0.24 -13.91
CA VAL A 117 -10.75 -0.17 -12.52
C VAL A 117 -10.71 1.08 -11.65
N GLU A 118 -11.87 1.65 -11.35
CA GLU A 118 -11.95 2.86 -10.52
C GLU A 118 -11.54 2.56 -9.08
N ASN A 119 -10.81 3.48 -8.47
CA ASN A 119 -10.34 3.44 -7.09
C ASN A 119 -9.44 2.21 -6.79
N SER A 120 -8.68 1.77 -7.78
CA SER A 120 -7.79 0.61 -7.67
C SER A 120 -6.66 0.74 -8.66
N GLY A 121 -5.50 1.22 -8.20
CA GLY A 121 -4.26 1.24 -8.96
C GLY A 121 -3.07 1.11 -8.03
N GLY A 122 -2.84 2.13 -7.25
CA GLY A 122 -1.79 2.14 -6.24
C GLY A 122 -1.53 3.54 -5.75
N ARG A 123 -0.51 3.66 -4.92
CA ARG A 123 -0.10 4.93 -4.32
C ARG A 123 1.40 5.05 -4.30
N LEU A 124 1.91 6.26 -4.33
CA LEU A 124 3.31 6.53 -4.02
C LEU A 124 3.40 7.76 -3.14
N PHE A 125 4.41 7.78 -2.26
CA PHE A 125 4.62 8.84 -1.29
C PHE A 125 5.93 9.55 -1.58
N PHE A 126 5.97 10.86 -1.33
CA PHE A 126 7.16 11.69 -1.49
C PHE A 126 7.28 12.71 -0.35
N ASP A 127 8.53 13.10 -0.04
CA ASP A 127 8.83 14.06 1.02
C ASP A 127 8.66 15.50 0.50
N VAL A 128 7.59 16.18 0.93
CA VAL A 128 7.33 17.59 0.58
C VAL A 128 8.26 18.59 1.28
N SER A 129 8.99 18.14 2.31
CA SER A 129 10.02 18.97 2.96
C SER A 129 11.33 18.99 2.18
N ASN A 130 11.53 18.01 1.29
CA ASN A 130 12.62 17.99 0.34
C ASN A 130 12.26 18.89 -0.86
N PRO A 131 13.11 19.88 -1.23
CA PRO A 131 12.83 20.78 -2.36
C PRO A 131 12.68 20.04 -3.71
N ASP A 132 13.25 18.84 -3.84
CA ASP A 132 13.16 18.01 -5.03
C ASP A 132 11.98 17.01 -4.96
N GLU A 133 11.22 17.00 -3.86
CA GLU A 133 10.05 16.13 -3.64
C GLU A 133 10.34 14.66 -3.98
N ILE A 134 11.38 14.10 -3.39
CA ILE A 134 11.86 12.75 -3.73
C ILE A 134 10.84 11.69 -3.31
N VAL A 135 10.52 10.77 -4.23
CA VAL A 135 9.69 9.60 -3.96
C VAL A 135 10.35 8.70 -2.94
N GLU A 136 9.65 8.36 -1.87
CA GLU A 136 10.15 7.51 -0.78
C GLU A 136 9.60 6.09 -0.83
N THR A 137 8.38 5.90 -1.34
CA THR A 137 7.72 4.60 -1.34
C THR A 137 6.72 4.49 -2.48
N ILE A 138 6.60 3.29 -3.05
CA ILE A 138 5.61 2.96 -4.08
C ILE A 138 4.84 1.72 -3.64
N LEU A 139 3.51 1.80 -3.62
CA LEU A 139 2.57 0.76 -3.22
C LEU A 139 1.61 0.45 -4.37
N PRO A 140 2.03 -0.31 -5.40
CA PRO A 140 1.08 -0.78 -6.40
C PRO A 140 0.08 -1.74 -5.76
N SER A 141 -1.21 -1.49 -5.98
CA SER A 141 -2.28 -2.32 -5.45
C SER A 141 -2.79 -3.26 -6.52
N PHE A 142 -2.68 -4.56 -6.27
CA PHE A 142 -3.20 -5.59 -7.17
C PHE A 142 -4.40 -6.34 -6.57
N THR A 143 -4.90 -5.91 -5.41
CA THR A 143 -5.97 -6.59 -4.68
C THR A 143 -7.33 -6.42 -5.36
N GLY A 144 -8.15 -7.48 -5.35
CA GLY A 144 -9.58 -7.42 -5.70
C GLY A 144 -9.92 -7.58 -7.19
N TYR A 145 -8.95 -7.41 -8.08
CA TYR A 145 -9.20 -7.47 -9.53
C TYR A 145 -8.26 -8.40 -10.29
N PHE A 146 -7.12 -8.74 -9.70
CA PHE A 146 -6.17 -9.66 -10.29
C PHE A 146 -6.18 -10.95 -9.47
N ASP A 147 -6.29 -12.08 -10.15
CA ASP A 147 -5.88 -13.37 -9.62
C ASP A 147 -4.36 -13.30 -9.44
N SER A 148 -3.89 -12.66 -8.35
CA SER A 148 -2.49 -12.52 -8.02
C SER A 148 -1.95 -13.90 -7.63
N ASN A 149 -1.67 -14.70 -8.65
CA ASN A 149 -1.14 -16.06 -8.50
C ASN A 149 0.36 -16.07 -8.17
N MET A 150 0.96 -14.91 -7.93
CA MET A 150 2.38 -14.84 -7.61
C MET A 150 2.60 -15.38 -6.21
N SER A 151 3.24 -16.54 -6.16
CA SER A 151 3.61 -17.19 -4.92
C SER A 151 4.96 -16.69 -4.42
N ILE A 152 5.18 -16.76 -3.11
CA ILE A 152 6.48 -16.44 -2.51
C ILE A 152 7.60 -17.29 -3.12
N GLY A 153 7.34 -18.55 -3.45
CA GLY A 153 8.31 -19.43 -4.11
C GLY A 153 8.75 -18.93 -5.48
N GLU A 154 7.85 -18.32 -6.26
CA GLU A 154 8.21 -17.71 -7.55
C GLU A 154 9.07 -16.46 -7.38
N ILE A 155 8.76 -15.63 -6.38
CA ILE A 155 9.59 -14.46 -6.05
C ILE A 155 10.98 -14.89 -5.59
N ILE A 156 11.06 -15.90 -4.71
CA ILE A 156 12.33 -16.46 -4.22
C ILE A 156 13.17 -17.02 -5.37
N LYS A 157 12.55 -17.68 -6.34
CA LYS A 157 13.26 -18.22 -7.51
C LYS A 157 13.95 -17.13 -8.34
N VAL A 158 13.41 -15.92 -8.38
CA VAL A 158 13.95 -14.79 -9.15
C VAL A 158 14.94 -13.97 -8.32
N TYR A 159 14.57 -13.62 -7.09
CA TYR A 159 15.30 -12.63 -6.29
C TYR A 159 16.12 -13.23 -5.13
N GLY A 160 16.05 -14.55 -4.94
CA GLY A 160 16.62 -15.22 -3.77
C GLY A 160 15.69 -15.13 -2.56
N GLU A 161 16.15 -15.64 -1.42
CA GLU A 161 15.35 -15.61 -0.19
C GLU A 161 15.20 -14.18 0.35
N PRO A 162 14.07 -13.86 1.00
CA PRO A 162 13.95 -12.60 1.73
C PRO A 162 15.00 -12.57 2.84
N THR A 163 15.47 -11.38 3.16
CA THR A 163 16.44 -11.16 4.25
C THR A 163 15.77 -11.09 5.61
N HIS A 164 14.53 -10.60 5.64
CA HIS A 164 13.77 -10.36 6.85
C HIS A 164 12.30 -10.72 6.63
N ILE A 165 11.60 -10.84 7.74
CA ILE A 165 10.17 -11.08 7.82
C ILE A 165 9.59 -10.29 8.98
N ARG A 166 8.36 -9.84 8.81
CA ARG A 166 7.59 -9.20 9.87
C ARG A 166 6.22 -9.88 9.94
N VAL A 167 5.85 -10.30 11.14
CA VAL A 167 4.53 -10.90 11.40
C VAL A 167 3.73 -9.97 12.30
N THR A 168 2.52 -9.63 11.87
CA THR A 168 1.56 -8.86 12.65
C THR A 168 0.35 -9.74 12.95
N LYS A 169 0.06 -9.94 14.24
CA LYS A 169 -1.15 -10.62 14.67
C LYS A 169 -2.33 -9.65 14.64
N HIS A 170 -3.37 -10.02 13.92
CA HIS A 170 -4.67 -9.38 13.90
C HIS A 170 -5.68 -10.23 14.70
N GLY A 171 -6.57 -9.59 15.45
CA GLY A 171 -7.64 -10.26 16.19
C GLY A 171 -7.24 -10.90 17.55
N PRO A 172 -8.23 -11.33 18.35
CA PRO A 172 -9.55 -10.71 18.42
C PRO A 172 -9.37 -9.34 19.09
N THR A 173 -9.46 -8.26 18.32
CA THR A 173 -9.64 -6.93 18.90
C THR A 173 -11.05 -6.89 19.47
N ASP A 174 -11.22 -6.50 20.73
CA ASP A 174 -12.52 -6.41 21.42
C ASP A 174 -13.65 -6.01 20.46
N ASN A 175 -14.55 -6.96 20.14
CA ASN A 175 -15.77 -6.85 19.33
C ASN A 175 -16.05 -5.48 18.70
N ILE A 176 -15.33 -5.13 17.63
CA ILE A 176 -15.68 -3.96 16.83
C ILE A 176 -16.95 -4.35 16.05
N HIS A 177 -18.11 -3.82 16.48
CA HIS A 177 -19.44 -4.08 15.92
C HIS A 177 -20.06 -5.47 16.18
N GLY A 178 -19.60 -6.21 17.20
CA GLY A 178 -20.23 -7.48 17.60
C GLY A 178 -19.97 -8.66 16.67
N TYR A 179 -19.04 -8.51 15.72
CA TYR A 179 -18.50 -9.62 14.93
C TYR A 179 -17.20 -10.10 15.57
N GLU A 180 -17.11 -11.41 15.80
CA GLU A 180 -15.87 -12.05 16.20
C GLU A 180 -14.94 -12.13 14.99
N ILE A 181 -13.91 -11.29 14.97
CA ILE A 181 -12.88 -11.33 13.93
C ILE A 181 -11.93 -12.48 14.30
N PRO A 182 -11.82 -13.54 13.48
CA PRO A 182 -10.90 -14.64 13.76
C PRO A 182 -9.47 -14.11 13.80
N VAL A 183 -8.63 -14.74 14.62
CA VAL A 183 -7.21 -14.43 14.63
C VAL A 183 -6.62 -14.72 13.25
N ALA A 184 -5.90 -13.74 12.72
CA ALA A 184 -5.17 -13.84 11.48
C ALA A 184 -3.77 -13.22 11.65
N TYR A 185 -2.84 -13.62 10.79
CA TYR A 185 -1.50 -13.08 10.78
C TYR A 185 -1.22 -12.48 9.40
N GLU A 186 -0.85 -11.21 9.38
CA GLU A 186 -0.25 -10.56 8.21
C GLU A 186 1.24 -10.84 8.23
N VAL A 187 1.76 -11.34 7.12
CA VAL A 187 3.15 -11.76 6.98
C VAL A 187 3.79 -10.96 5.86
N GLU A 188 4.75 -10.12 6.21
CA GLU A 188 5.51 -9.32 5.27
C GLU A 188 6.89 -9.94 5.04
N PHE A 189 7.21 -10.28 3.78
CA PHE A 189 8.51 -10.79 3.37
C PHE A 189 9.35 -9.67 2.77
N ILE A 190 10.61 -9.53 3.19
CA ILE A 190 11.39 -8.31 2.94
C ILE A 190 12.74 -8.66 2.29
N TRP A 191 12.91 -8.20 1.05
CA TRP A 191 14.14 -8.29 0.28
C TRP A 191 14.91 -6.97 0.38
N LEU A 192 15.56 -6.77 1.53
CA LEU A 192 16.09 -5.47 1.92
C LEU A 192 17.12 -4.92 0.94
N SER A 193 18.04 -5.77 0.46
CA SER A 193 19.07 -5.39 -0.52
C SER A 193 18.49 -5.01 -1.89
N GLN A 194 17.30 -5.50 -2.21
CA GLN A 194 16.58 -5.20 -3.44
C GLN A 194 15.59 -4.04 -3.25
N GLY A 195 15.31 -3.62 -2.03
CA GLY A 195 14.43 -2.50 -1.72
C GLY A 195 12.96 -2.78 -2.06
N PHE A 196 12.47 -3.97 -1.72
CA PHE A 196 11.04 -4.27 -1.79
C PHE A 196 10.58 -5.23 -0.69
N ALA A 197 9.28 -5.20 -0.43
CA ALA A 197 8.59 -6.13 0.45
C ALA A 197 7.25 -6.53 -0.18
N GLY A 198 6.67 -7.63 0.30
CA GLY A 198 5.31 -8.02 -0.06
C GLY A 198 4.59 -8.68 1.10
N ASP A 199 3.27 -8.49 1.16
CA ASP A 199 2.42 -9.06 2.20
C ASP A 199 1.66 -10.29 1.73
N SER A 200 1.57 -11.25 2.65
CA SER A 200 0.70 -12.40 2.59
C SER A 200 -0.09 -12.51 3.90
N GLY A 201 -0.94 -13.53 4.01
CA GLY A 201 -1.77 -13.75 5.18
C GLY A 201 -1.94 -15.23 5.48
N VAL A 202 -2.00 -15.56 6.78
CA VAL A 202 -2.40 -16.88 7.26
C VAL A 202 -3.44 -16.75 8.37
N ASP A 203 -4.29 -17.76 8.52
CA ASP A 203 -5.25 -17.82 9.62
C ASP A 203 -4.69 -18.61 10.82
N GLU A 204 -5.36 -18.51 11.98
CA GLU A 204 -4.97 -19.23 13.20
C GLU A 204 -4.94 -20.74 13.07
N LYS A 205 -5.68 -21.33 12.12
CA LYS A 205 -5.73 -22.78 11.91
C LYS A 205 -4.64 -23.27 10.96
N ASN A 206 -4.02 -22.36 10.20
CA ASN A 206 -3.01 -22.65 9.21
C ASN A 206 -1.84 -21.68 9.32
N THR A 207 -1.18 -21.67 10.48
CA THR A 207 -0.02 -20.81 10.80
C THR A 207 1.24 -21.16 10.01
N GLN A 208 1.24 -22.26 9.27
CA GLN A 208 2.41 -22.75 8.56
C GLN A 208 2.67 -21.92 7.30
N LEU A 209 3.82 -21.23 7.27
CA LEU A 209 4.29 -20.61 6.04
C LEU A 209 4.54 -21.68 4.98
N ASN A 210 4.41 -21.32 3.70
CA ASN A 210 4.81 -22.20 2.60
C ASN A 210 5.07 -21.41 1.31
N TYR A 211 5.84 -22.00 0.40
CA TYR A 211 6.21 -21.38 -0.86
C TYR A 211 5.05 -21.13 -1.84
N LYS A 212 3.86 -21.72 -1.60
CA LYS A 212 2.68 -21.52 -2.43
C LYS A 212 1.80 -20.37 -1.94
N MET A 213 2.13 -19.78 -0.80
CA MET A 213 1.39 -18.63 -0.28
C MET A 213 1.40 -17.49 -1.30
N PRO A 214 0.24 -16.94 -1.64
CA PRO A 214 0.14 -15.83 -2.59
C PRO A 214 0.60 -14.52 -1.95
N MET A 215 1.14 -13.64 -2.78
CA MET A 215 1.45 -12.26 -2.41
C MET A 215 0.28 -11.36 -2.83
N TYR A 216 -0.25 -10.59 -1.88
CA TYR A 216 -1.43 -9.74 -2.10
C TYR A 216 -1.07 -8.27 -2.35
N SER A 217 0.01 -7.79 -1.73
CA SER A 217 0.50 -6.41 -1.86
C SER A 217 2.01 -6.42 -2.09
N LEU A 218 2.51 -5.32 -2.66
CA LEU A 218 3.93 -5.06 -2.82
C LEU A 218 4.24 -3.64 -2.39
N ALA A 219 5.44 -3.44 -1.89
CA ALA A 219 5.99 -2.15 -1.57
C ALA A 219 7.42 -2.05 -2.08
N PHE A 220 7.76 -0.91 -2.68
CA PHE A 220 9.11 -0.59 -3.13
C PHE A 220 9.62 0.62 -2.36
N PHE A 221 10.87 0.55 -1.90
CA PHE A 221 11.50 1.55 -1.03
C PHE A 221 13.02 1.61 -1.30
N PRO A 222 13.75 2.64 -0.83
CA PRO A 222 15.20 2.69 -0.97
C PRO A 222 15.84 1.43 -0.34
N PRO A 223 16.84 0.78 -0.97
CA PRO A 223 17.34 -0.54 -0.58
C PRO A 223 18.23 -0.50 0.67
N THR A 224 17.68 0.00 1.77
CA THR A 224 18.30 0.22 3.08
C THR A 224 17.28 -0.07 4.17
N LEU A 225 17.76 -0.37 5.37
CA LEU A 225 16.88 -0.53 6.54
C LEU A 225 16.08 0.75 6.82
N ASP A 226 16.71 1.92 6.70
CA ASP A 226 16.04 3.20 6.90
C ASP A 226 14.93 3.43 5.87
N GLY A 227 15.13 3.03 4.60
CA GLY A 227 14.09 3.10 3.56
C GLY A 227 12.87 2.25 3.91
N TYR A 228 13.09 1.02 4.38
CA TYR A 228 12.01 0.15 4.86
C TYR A 228 11.32 0.72 6.11
N LEU A 229 12.07 1.25 7.07
CA LEU A 229 11.52 1.84 8.29
C LEU A 229 10.77 3.14 8.03
N ASN A 230 11.16 3.94 7.03
CA ASN A 230 10.37 5.09 6.61
C ASN A 230 9.03 4.64 6.05
N TYR A 231 9.02 3.62 5.19
CA TYR A 231 7.79 3.02 4.66
C TYR A 231 6.86 2.48 5.76
N ARG A 232 7.35 1.63 6.67
CA ARG A 232 6.50 0.99 7.69
C ARG A 232 6.40 1.75 9.02
N GLY A 233 7.11 2.86 9.16
CA GLY A 233 7.23 3.60 10.41
C GLY A 233 7.90 2.78 11.53
N ASN A 234 7.18 2.57 12.64
CA ASN A 234 7.73 1.94 13.84
C ASN A 234 7.90 0.41 13.79
N ALA A 235 7.95 -0.19 12.59
CA ALA A 235 8.03 -1.64 12.40
C ALA A 235 9.36 -2.28 12.82
N GLY A 236 10.39 -1.48 13.14
CA GLY A 236 11.70 -2.01 13.50
C GLY A 236 11.73 -2.95 14.70
N ARG A 237 10.71 -2.92 15.57
CA ARG A 237 10.62 -3.84 16.73
C ARG A 237 10.11 -5.22 16.37
N THR A 238 9.37 -5.35 15.27
CA THR A 238 8.73 -6.60 14.84
C THR A 238 9.46 -7.26 13.67
N LEU A 239 10.56 -6.65 13.23
CA LEU A 239 11.39 -7.16 12.14
C LEU A 239 12.28 -8.30 12.66
N GLN A 240 12.17 -9.47 12.06
CA GLN A 240 12.98 -10.65 12.35
C GLN A 240 13.81 -11.03 11.13
N SER A 241 14.96 -11.66 11.34
CA SER A 241 15.70 -12.28 10.24
C SER A 241 14.92 -13.47 9.70
N TRP A 242 14.83 -13.57 8.38
CA TRP A 242 14.25 -14.74 7.72
C TRP A 242 15.16 -15.95 7.93
N HIS A 243 14.59 -17.08 8.34
CA HIS A 243 15.31 -18.34 8.53
C HIS A 243 14.65 -19.52 7.82
N GLY A 244 13.80 -19.23 6.82
CA GLY A 244 13.10 -20.23 6.02
C GLY A 244 11.61 -20.35 6.35
N VAL A 245 10.96 -21.24 5.63
CA VAL A 245 9.55 -21.58 5.85
C VAL A 245 9.39 -22.25 7.21
N ASP A 246 8.61 -21.63 8.10
CA ASP A 246 8.33 -22.11 9.45
C ASP A 246 6.91 -21.69 9.90
N ASP A 247 6.51 -22.03 11.12
CA ASP A 247 5.29 -21.51 11.74
C ASP A 247 5.43 -19.99 12.01
N VAL A 248 4.42 -19.20 11.64
CA VAL A 248 4.44 -17.73 11.87
C VAL A 248 4.61 -17.35 13.33
N LEU A 249 4.24 -18.22 14.27
CA LEU A 249 4.42 -18.00 15.70
C LEU A 249 5.90 -17.88 16.09
N ASN A 250 6.81 -18.51 15.35
CA ASN A 250 8.26 -18.42 15.58
C ASN A 250 8.85 -17.07 15.15
N TYR A 251 8.07 -16.27 14.42
CA TYR A 251 8.44 -14.95 13.94
C TYR A 251 7.74 -13.81 14.68
N LEU A 252 6.87 -14.11 15.65
CA LEU A 252 6.27 -13.09 16.49
C LEU A 252 7.34 -12.47 17.39
N ALA A 253 7.45 -11.14 17.35
CA ALA A 253 8.28 -10.43 18.30
C ALA A 253 7.73 -10.62 19.73
N PRO A 254 8.61 -10.76 20.72
CA PRO A 254 8.23 -10.91 22.12
C PRO A 254 7.53 -9.67 22.69
#